data_AF-A0A3M1F2Q5-F1
#
_entry.id   AF-A0A3M1F2Q5-F1
#
_cell.length_a   1.000
_cell.length_b   1.000
_cell.length_c   1.000
_cell.angle_alpha   90.00
_cell.angle_beta   90.00
_cell.angle_gamma   90.00
#
_symmetry.space_group_name_H-M   'P 1'
#
loop_
_entity.id
_entity.type
_entity.pdbx_description
1 polymer ?
#
loop_
_entity_poly.entity_id
_entity_poly.type
_entity_poly.pdbx_seq_one_letter_code
_entity_poly.pdbx_strand_id
1 'polypeptide(L)'
;PGAINIPWTQLYKAENLAKLPADKLIVVYCYTGHTGQVATTILNALGYNAVNLKFGIMGWTKDDAVLNQARFDPATQPDFPFEGELTQ
;
A
#
# COMPACT_ATOMS: atom_id res chain seq x y z
N PRO A 1 4.41 9.56 -12.44
CA PRO A 1 3.11 9.76 -13.13
C PRO A 1 2.72 8.49 -13.90
N GLY A 2 1.44 8.11 -13.93
CA GLY A 2 0.97 6.91 -14.64
C GLY A 2 0.66 5.68 -13.76
N ALA A 3 0.65 5.81 -12.44
CA ALA A 3 0.19 4.76 -11.54
C ALA A 3 -1.34 4.62 -11.62
N ILE A 4 -1.84 3.38 -11.62
CA ILE A 4 -3.27 3.07 -11.61
C ILE A 4 -3.68 2.82 -10.15
N ASN A 5 -4.73 3.50 -9.69
CA ASN A 5 -5.29 3.29 -8.34
C ASN A 5 -6.31 2.14 -8.36
N ILE A 6 -5.98 1.03 -7.71
CA ILE A 6 -6.86 -0.11 -7.52
C ILE A 6 -6.87 -0.46 -6.03
N PRO A 7 -8.02 -0.41 -5.33
CA PRO A 7 -8.10 -0.89 -3.95
C PRO A 7 -7.71 -2.37 -3.86
N TRP A 8 -6.83 -2.73 -2.92
CA TRP A 8 -6.34 -4.11 -2.78
C TRP A 8 -7.48 -5.11 -2.54
N THR A 9 -8.55 -4.69 -1.86
CA THR A 9 -9.78 -5.47 -1.63
C THR A 9 -10.64 -5.69 -2.87
N GLN A 10 -10.31 -5.04 -3.99
CA GLN A 10 -11.03 -5.19 -5.26
C GLN A 10 -10.12 -5.69 -6.39
N LEU A 11 -8.85 -5.95 -6.08
CA LEU A 11 -7.83 -6.33 -7.05
C LEU A 11 -8.18 -7.62 -7.80
N TYR A 12 -8.81 -8.58 -7.11
CA TYR A 12 -9.17 -9.89 -7.66
C TYR A 12 -10.27 -9.82 -8.74
N LYS A 13 -10.97 -8.69 -8.89
CA LYS A 13 -12.02 -8.55 -9.90
C LYS A 13 -11.41 -8.57 -11.30
N ALA A 14 -12.02 -9.32 -12.22
CA ALA A 14 -11.53 -9.45 -13.59
C ALA A 14 -11.33 -8.10 -14.31
N GLU A 15 -12.25 -7.15 -14.10
CA GLU A 15 -12.16 -5.78 -14.65
C GLU A 15 -10.92 -5.00 -14.18
N ASN A 16 -10.39 -5.31 -12.99
CA ASN A 16 -9.18 -4.67 -12.46
C ASN A 16 -7.93 -5.39 -12.92
N LEU A 17 -7.94 -6.73 -12.96
CA LEU A 17 -6.85 -7.53 -13.52
C LEU A 17 -6.62 -7.21 -15.00
N ALA A 18 -7.69 -6.98 -15.78
CA ALA A 18 -7.59 -6.61 -17.19
C ALA A 18 -6.87 -5.27 -17.45
N LYS A 19 -6.70 -4.42 -16.42
CA LYS A 19 -5.97 -3.15 -16.52
C LYS A 19 -4.45 -3.34 -16.31
N LEU A 20 -4.02 -4.50 -15.84
CA LEU A 20 -2.64 -4.75 -15.45
C LEU A 20 -1.85 -5.37 -16.62
N PRO A 21 -0.60 -4.95 -16.83
CA PRO A 21 0.25 -5.59 -17.83
C PRO A 21 0.66 -6.99 -17.35
N ALA A 22 0.39 -8.02 -18.15
CA ALA A 22 0.78 -9.39 -17.83
C ALA A 22 2.25 -9.71 -18.17
N ASP A 23 2.88 -8.88 -19.01
CA ASP A 23 4.22 -9.09 -19.60
C ASP A 23 5.31 -8.19 -18.98
N LYS A 24 4.98 -7.42 -17.94
CA LYS A 24 5.88 -6.43 -17.32
C LYS A 24 5.95 -6.60 -15.82
N LEU A 25 7.03 -6.12 -15.23
CA LEU A 25 7.15 -5.97 -13.79
C LEU A 25 6.10 -4.96 -13.28
N ILE A 26 5.25 -5.40 -12.37
CA ILE A 26 4.31 -4.55 -11.65
C ILE A 26 4.93 -4.14 -10.31
N VAL A 27 5.14 -2.84 -10.12
CA VAL A 27 5.54 -2.29 -8.82
C VAL A 27 4.28 -1.84 -8.09
N VAL A 28 3.92 -2.57 -7.03
CA VAL A 28 2.78 -2.26 -6.17
C VAL A 28 3.24 -1.39 -5.02
N TYR A 29 2.46 -0.37 -4.67
CA TYR A 29 2.70 0.39 -3.46
C TYR A 29 1.37 0.78 -2.80
N CYS A 30 1.41 0.93 -1.48
CA CYS A 30 0.41 1.69 -0.75
C CYS A 30 1.13 2.80 0.03
N TYR A 31 0.51 3.32 1.09
CA TYR A 31 1.12 4.36 1.89
C TYR A 31 2.41 3.89 2.58
N THR A 32 2.34 2.81 3.36
CA THR A 32 3.44 2.29 4.18
C THR A 32 4.01 0.95 3.70
N GLY A 33 3.45 0.37 2.63
CA GLY A 33 3.86 -0.91 2.05
C GLY A 33 3.11 -2.15 2.54
N HIS A 34 2.28 -2.06 3.59
CA HIS A 34 1.59 -3.22 4.17
C HIS A 34 0.52 -3.82 3.24
N THR A 35 -0.51 -3.03 2.90
CA THR A 35 -1.55 -3.48 1.97
C THR A 35 -1.02 -3.65 0.54
N GLY A 36 0.05 -2.95 0.19
CA GLY A 36 0.82 -3.18 -1.04
C GLY A 36 1.36 -4.62 -1.08
N GLN A 37 1.92 -5.12 0.02
CA GLN A 37 2.40 -6.50 0.11
C GLN A 37 1.29 -7.52 -0.09
N VAL A 38 0.11 -7.29 0.49
CA VAL A 38 -1.06 -8.18 0.31
C VAL A 38 -1.44 -8.25 -1.17
N ALA A 39 -1.55 -7.10 -1.84
CA ALA A 39 -1.83 -7.02 -3.26
C ALA A 39 -0.73 -7.71 -4.10
N THR A 40 0.54 -7.49 -3.80
CA THR A 40 1.67 -8.17 -4.47
C THR A 40 1.57 -9.69 -4.33
N THR A 41 1.26 -10.22 -3.15
CA THR A 41 1.09 -11.66 -2.93
C THR A 41 -0.04 -12.22 -3.78
N ILE A 42 -1.18 -11.52 -3.87
CA ILE A 42 -2.31 -11.92 -4.73
C ILE A 42 -1.89 -11.95 -6.20
N LEU A 43 -1.21 -10.91 -6.69
CA LEU A 43 -0.74 -10.84 -8.08
C LEU A 43 0.24 -11.97 -8.42
N ASN A 44 1.19 -12.23 -7.53
CA ASN A 44 2.16 -13.31 -7.72
C ASN A 44 1.46 -14.69 -7.72
N ALA A 45 0.45 -14.90 -6.86
CA ALA A 45 -0.35 -16.13 -6.87
C ALA A 45 -1.15 -16.32 -8.18
N LEU A 46 -1.51 -15.22 -8.85
CA LEU A 46 -2.19 -15.22 -10.15
C LEU A 46 -1.21 -15.27 -11.35
N GLY A 47 0.09 -15.39 -11.11
CA GLY A 47 1.12 -15.54 -12.15
C GLY A 47 1.69 -14.23 -12.70
N TYR A 48 1.36 -13.07 -12.10
CA TYR A 48 1.99 -11.80 -12.48
C TYR A 48 3.40 -11.71 -11.89
N ASN A 49 4.29 -10.99 -12.58
CA ASN A 49 5.57 -10.58 -12.03
C ASN A 49 5.40 -9.29 -11.21
N ALA A 50 5.17 -9.39 -9.91
CA ALA A 50 4.93 -8.24 -9.04
C ALA A 50 5.92 -8.13 -7.87
N VAL A 51 6.30 -6.89 -7.56
CA VAL A 51 7.12 -6.53 -6.38
C VAL A 51 6.43 -5.45 -5.56
N ASN A 52 6.59 -5.51 -4.25
CA ASN A 52 6.10 -4.49 -3.34
C ASN A 52 7.18 -3.42 -3.13
N LEU A 53 6.81 -2.15 -3.28
CA LEU A 53 7.72 -1.05 -2.98
C LEU A 53 7.96 -0.98 -1.48
N LYS A 54 9.21 -1.15 -1.07
CA LYS A 54 9.60 -1.10 0.34
C LYS A 54 9.20 0.25 0.95
N PHE A 55 8.48 0.18 2.06
CA PHE A 55 7.89 1.33 2.77
C PHE A 55 6.82 2.13 1.99
N GLY A 56 6.32 1.62 0.86
CA GLY A 56 5.28 2.30 0.08
C GLY A 56 5.71 3.68 -0.46
N ILE A 57 4.75 4.57 -0.68
CA ILE A 57 5.03 5.94 -1.15
C ILE A 57 5.85 6.74 -0.12
N MET A 58 5.77 6.38 1.16
CA MET A 58 6.59 6.98 2.21
C MET A 58 8.09 6.75 1.98
N GLY A 59 8.47 5.60 1.43
CA GLY A 59 9.87 5.31 1.09
C GLY A 59 10.34 5.88 -0.26
N TRP A 60 9.42 6.37 -1.08
CA TRP A 60 9.70 6.76 -2.47
C TRP A 60 10.36 8.13 -2.61
N THR A 61 9.86 9.12 -1.85
CA THR A 61 10.24 10.52 -1.98
C THR A 61 10.42 11.15 -0.61
N LYS A 62 11.24 12.21 -0.53
CA LYS A 62 11.36 13.09 0.64
C LYS A 62 10.39 14.26 0.61
N ASP A 63 9.69 14.46 -0.51
CA ASP A 63 8.70 15.51 -0.66
C ASP A 63 7.36 15.08 -0.05
N ASP A 64 7.02 15.68 1.08
CA ASP A 64 5.79 15.38 1.80
C ASP A 64 4.54 15.89 1.07
N ALA A 65 4.65 16.85 0.15
CA ALA A 65 3.51 17.33 -0.65
C ALA A 65 2.99 16.26 -1.64
N VAL A 66 3.83 15.27 -1.95
CA VAL A 66 3.44 14.10 -2.77
C VAL A 66 2.68 13.07 -1.93
N LEU A 67 2.81 13.11 -0.61
CA LEU A 67 2.17 12.15 0.30
C LEU A 67 0.74 12.61 0.59
N ASN A 68 -0.22 11.74 0.30
CA ASN A 68 -1.63 11.99 0.65
C ASN A 68 -1.94 11.69 2.15
N GLN A 69 -0.92 11.62 3.00
CA GLN A 69 -1.03 11.50 4.46
C GLN A 69 0.31 11.86 5.12
N ALA A 70 0.26 12.21 6.40
CA ALA A 70 1.47 12.48 7.19
C ALA A 70 2.28 11.19 7.43
N ARG A 71 3.59 11.37 7.61
CA ARG A 71 4.49 10.29 8.05
C ARG A 71 4.18 9.92 9.50
N PHE A 72 4.56 8.70 9.86
CA PHE A 72 4.65 8.32 11.26
C PHE A 72 5.67 9.22 11.97
N ASP A 73 5.26 9.86 13.05
CA ASP A 73 6.10 10.71 13.89
C ASP A 73 5.85 10.34 15.37
N PRO A 74 6.85 9.77 16.08
CA PRO A 74 6.68 9.37 17.47
C PRO A 74 6.30 10.53 18.41
N ALA A 75 6.53 11.79 18.02
CA ALA A 75 6.13 12.95 18.82
C ALA A 75 4.62 13.26 18.75
N THR A 76 3.91 12.75 17.73
CA THR A 76 2.49 13.07 17.49
C THR A 76 1.57 11.84 17.53
N GLN A 77 2.13 10.64 17.55
CA GLN A 77 1.35 9.40 17.53
C GLN A 77 0.85 9.07 18.93
N PRO A 78 -0.47 8.79 19.10
CA PRO A 78 -1.00 8.40 20.40
C PRO A 78 -0.47 7.01 20.78
N ASP A 79 -0.11 6.86 22.06
CA ASP A 79 0.18 5.56 22.63
C ASP A 79 -1.07 4.67 22.64
N PHE A 80 -0.86 3.36 22.66
CA PHE A 80 -1.95 2.44 22.93
C PHE A 80 -2.46 2.63 24.36
N PRO A 81 -3.77 2.54 24.60
CA PRO A 81 -4.30 2.58 25.95
C PRO A 81 -3.75 1.40 26.75
N PHE A 82 -3.38 1.66 28.01
CA PHE A 82 -3.07 0.60 28.97
C PHE A 82 -4.41 -0.06 29.40
N GLU A 83 -4.41 -1.39 29.61
CA GLU A 83 -5.61 -2.11 30.08
C GLU A 83 -6.21 -1.43 31.33
N GLY A 84 -7.43 -0.90 31.20
CA GLY A 84 -8.15 -0.25 32.30
C GLY A 84 -8.70 1.15 31.99
N GLU A 85 -8.19 1.84 30.98
CA GLU A 85 -8.75 3.12 30.50
C GLU A 85 -9.77 2.90 29.37
N LEU A 86 -10.78 2.06 29.63
CA LEU A 86 -12.03 2.20 28.90
C LEU A 86 -12.75 3.39 29.54
N THR A 87 -12.60 4.58 28.95
CA THR A 87 -13.45 5.73 29.28
C THR A 87 -14.92 5.32 29.14
N GLN A 88 -15.65 5.39 30.26
CA GLN A 88 -17.10 5.54 30.29
C GLN A 88 -17.54 6.75 29.44
#